data_AF-A0A8U1BZ19-F1
#
_entry.id   AF-A0A8U1BZ19-F1
#
_cell.length_a   1.000
_cell.length_b   1.000
_cell.length_c   1.000
_cell.angle_alpha   90.00
_cell.angle_beta   90.00
_cell.angle_gamma   90.00
#
_symmetry.space_group_name_H-M   'P 1'
#
loop_
_entity.id
_entity.type
_entity.pdbx_description
1 polymer ?
#
loop_
_entity_poly.entity_id
_entity_poly.type
_entity_poly.pdbx_seq_one_letter_code
_entity_poly.pdbx_strand_id
1 'polypeptide(L)'
;MCNMTFEETSGENSTERMDSVAKALEEVLSSALPQGCITVGVYEAAKSLNVDPDNVVLCLLATDEEQVEDVALQIHFTLIQAFCCENDINILRVSNMRRLAEILGGVKPGGEPMDMHCVLVTNPQLTTWKDPALSKVNLFCRDSRILDQWVPIINLPD
;
A
#
# COMPACT_ATOMS: atom_id res chain seq x y z
N MET A 1 -23.15 10.00 -39.57
CA MET A 1 -22.43 8.84 -39.02
C MET A 1 -20.97 9.22 -38.85
N CYS A 2 -20.50 9.43 -37.63
CA CYS A 2 -19.09 9.68 -37.37
C CYS A 2 -18.48 8.36 -36.89
N ASN A 3 -17.48 7.88 -37.63
CA ASN A 3 -16.69 6.70 -37.31
C ASN A 3 -16.09 6.82 -35.91
N MET A 4 -16.38 5.87 -35.03
CA MET A 4 -15.52 5.57 -33.90
C MET A 4 -14.52 4.51 -34.35
N THR A 5 -13.28 4.92 -34.58
CA THR A 5 -12.15 3.98 -34.63
C THR A 5 -11.76 3.67 -33.18
N PHE A 6 -12.11 2.46 -32.75
CA PHE A 6 -11.69 1.87 -31.50
C PHE A 6 -10.24 1.38 -31.68
N GLU A 7 -9.27 2.11 -31.14
CA GLU A 7 -7.88 1.63 -31.09
C GLU A 7 -7.72 0.68 -29.90
N GLU A 8 -7.70 -0.63 -30.18
CA GLU A 8 -7.22 -1.67 -29.27
C GLU A 8 -5.69 -1.54 -29.13
N THR A 9 -5.24 -0.85 -28.08
CA THR A 9 -3.83 -0.88 -27.61
C THR A 9 -3.83 -0.98 -26.08
N SER A 10 -4.08 -2.16 -25.49
CA SER A 10 -4.21 -2.23 -24.01
C SER A 10 -3.72 -3.52 -23.33
N GLY A 11 -2.81 -4.29 -23.96
CA GLY A 11 -2.16 -5.43 -23.30
C GLY A 11 -0.79 -5.12 -22.69
N GLU A 12 0.08 -4.47 -23.45
CA GLU A 12 1.51 -4.31 -23.07
C GLU A 12 1.72 -3.12 -22.11
N ASN A 13 1.10 -1.99 -22.42
CA ASN A 13 1.21 -0.75 -21.62
C ASN A 13 0.63 -0.87 -20.20
N SER A 14 -0.38 -1.73 -19.99
CA SER A 14 -1.02 -1.92 -18.68
C SER A 14 -0.13 -2.71 -17.72
N THR A 15 0.58 -3.71 -18.23
CA THR A 15 1.55 -4.50 -17.45
C THR A 15 2.77 -3.66 -17.10
N GLU A 16 3.35 -2.94 -18.06
CA GLU A 16 4.47 -2.02 -17.81
C GLU A 16 4.09 -0.91 -16.81
N ARG A 17 2.86 -0.40 -16.90
CA ARG A 17 2.33 0.56 -15.93
C ARG A 17 2.28 -0.04 -14.53
N MET A 18 1.78 -1.26 -14.37
CA MET A 18 1.68 -1.93 -13.07
C MET A 18 3.06 -2.19 -12.45
N ASP A 19 4.01 -2.69 -13.23
CA ASP A 19 5.39 -2.89 -12.79
C ASP A 19 6.03 -1.59 -12.33
N SER A 20 5.73 -0.50 -13.04
CA SER A 20 6.24 0.82 -12.71
C SER A 20 5.62 1.42 -11.44
N VAL A 21 4.43 0.96 -11.03
CA VAL A 21 3.77 1.32 -9.76
C VAL A 21 4.33 0.45 -8.64
N ALA A 22 4.53 -0.85 -8.88
CA ALA A 22 5.15 -1.75 -7.91
C ALA A 22 6.56 -1.30 -7.52
N LYS A 23 7.39 -0.91 -8.50
CA LYS A 23 8.72 -0.32 -8.25
C LYS A 23 8.63 0.98 -7.45
N ALA A 24 7.69 1.86 -7.80
CA ALA A 24 7.48 3.10 -7.06
C ALA A 24 7.06 2.82 -5.60
N LEU A 25 6.24 1.80 -5.35
CA LEU A 25 5.89 1.41 -4.00
C LEU A 25 7.10 0.91 -3.20
N GLU A 26 7.96 0.09 -3.80
CA GLU A 26 9.21 -0.34 -3.17
C GLU A 26 10.14 0.85 -2.85
N GLU A 27 10.26 1.81 -3.76
CA GLU A 27 11.03 3.05 -3.55
C GLU A 27 10.47 3.87 -2.37
N VAL A 28 9.14 4.00 -2.28
CA VAL A 28 8.45 4.70 -1.17
C VAL A 28 8.76 4.05 0.17
N LEU A 29 8.67 2.71 0.24
CA LEU A 29 8.95 1.97 1.47
C LEU A 29 10.43 2.07 1.85
N SER A 30 11.32 1.90 0.88
CA SER A 30 12.77 1.97 1.09
C SER A 30 13.23 3.37 1.51
N SER A 31 12.57 4.42 1.04
CA SER A 31 12.89 5.80 1.41
C SER A 31 12.25 6.21 2.76
N ALA A 32 11.04 5.75 3.08
CA ALA A 32 10.36 6.05 4.34
C ALA A 32 11.00 5.38 5.56
N LEU A 33 11.49 4.14 5.40
CA LEU A 33 12.04 3.34 6.49
C LEU A 33 13.15 4.06 7.27
N PRO A 34 14.24 4.55 6.63
CA PRO A 34 15.31 5.26 7.34
C PRO A 34 14.88 6.63 7.90
N GLN A 35 13.77 7.19 7.42
CA GLN A 35 13.21 8.45 7.92
C GLN A 35 12.31 8.25 9.15
N GLY A 36 12.10 7.01 9.60
CA GLY A 36 11.19 6.70 10.70
C GLY A 36 9.72 7.01 10.38
N CYS A 37 9.38 7.02 9.10
CA CYS A 37 8.04 7.38 8.60
C CYS A 37 7.15 6.14 8.37
N ILE A 38 7.55 4.97 8.87
CA ILE A 38 6.83 3.70 8.72
C ILE A 38 6.32 3.21 10.09
N THR A 39 5.04 2.83 10.13
CA THR A 39 4.46 2.01 11.19
C THR A 39 4.17 0.62 10.63
N VAL A 40 4.57 -0.45 11.34
CA VAL A 40 4.36 -1.85 10.92
C VAL A 40 3.56 -2.56 12.00
N GLY A 41 2.55 -3.32 11.60
CA GLY A 41 1.65 -4.05 12.50
C GLY A 41 0.22 -3.53 12.43
N VAL A 42 -0.75 -4.44 12.53
CA VAL A 42 -2.18 -4.11 12.48
C VAL A 42 -2.59 -3.25 13.66
N TYR A 43 -2.10 -3.59 14.86
CA TYR A 43 -2.46 -2.88 16.08
C TYR A 43 -1.81 -1.49 16.13
N GLU A 44 -0.54 -1.39 15.78
CA GLU A 44 0.22 -0.15 15.70
C GLU A 44 -0.38 0.78 14.63
N ALA A 45 -0.76 0.24 13.47
CA ALA A 45 -1.44 0.99 12.44
C ALA A 45 -2.78 1.56 12.93
N ALA A 46 -3.64 0.71 13.53
CA ALA A 46 -4.92 1.15 14.07
C ALA A 46 -4.75 2.24 15.15
N LYS A 47 -3.71 2.13 15.98
CA LYS A 47 -3.37 3.14 16.98
C LYS A 47 -2.95 4.46 16.33
N SER A 48 -2.07 4.43 15.33
CA SER A 48 -1.61 5.63 14.62
C SER A 48 -2.75 6.33 13.89
N LEU A 49 -3.63 5.58 13.22
CA LEU A 49 -4.83 6.09 12.55
C LEU A 49 -5.79 6.77 13.53
N ASN A 50 -5.94 6.23 14.75
CA ASN A 50 -6.78 6.85 15.78
C ASN A 50 -6.17 8.12 16.40
N VAL A 51 -4.84 8.27 16.38
CA VAL A 51 -4.14 9.40 17.01
C VAL A 51 -4.01 10.57 16.04
N ASP A 52 -3.55 10.32 14.82
CA ASP A 52 -3.25 11.35 13.83
C ASP A 52 -3.42 10.81 12.40
N PRO A 53 -4.67 10.67 11.92
CA PRO A 53 -4.95 10.16 10.57
C PRO A 53 -4.48 11.13 9.48
N ASP A 54 -4.45 12.44 9.76
CA ASP A 54 -4.05 13.48 8.81
C ASP A 54 -2.57 13.35 8.40
N ASN A 55 -1.74 12.75 9.26
CA ASN A 55 -0.33 12.51 8.97
C ASN A 55 -0.07 11.22 8.17
N VAL A 56 -1.08 10.36 8.00
CA VAL A 56 -0.95 9.11 7.24
C VAL A 56 -1.20 9.37 5.75
N VAL A 57 -0.23 9.04 4.90
CA VAL A 57 -0.31 9.30 3.46
C VAL A 57 -0.60 8.06 2.63
N LEU A 58 -0.29 6.87 3.14
CA LEU A 58 -0.53 5.60 2.48
C LEU A 58 -0.66 4.46 3.52
N CYS A 59 -1.63 3.57 3.30
CA CYS A 59 -1.87 2.36 4.08
C CYS A 59 -1.75 1.12 3.19
N LEU A 60 -1.03 0.11 3.66
CA LEU A 60 -0.82 -1.15 2.96
C LEU A 60 -1.38 -2.28 3.80
N LEU A 61 -2.21 -3.13 3.19
CA LEU A 61 -2.67 -4.38 3.77
C LEU A 61 -1.94 -5.54 3.08
N ALA A 62 -1.18 -6.32 3.83
CA ALA A 62 -0.44 -7.46 3.31
C ALA A 62 -1.09 -8.76 3.79
N THR A 63 -1.39 -9.65 2.86
CA THR A 63 -2.02 -10.94 3.15
C THR A 63 -1.35 -12.03 2.31
N ASP A 64 -1.06 -13.16 2.93
CA ASP A 64 -0.77 -14.41 2.24
C ASP A 64 -2.05 -15.26 2.15
N GLU A 65 -2.05 -16.23 1.24
CA GLU A 65 -3.20 -17.12 0.97
C GLU A 65 -3.61 -17.95 2.21
N GLU A 66 -2.66 -18.25 3.10
CA GLU A 66 -2.90 -19.01 4.34
C GLU A 66 -3.63 -18.19 5.42
N GLN A 67 -3.62 -16.86 5.31
CA GLN A 67 -4.19 -15.94 6.32
C GLN A 67 -5.66 -15.58 6.05
N VAL A 68 -6.25 -16.15 4.99
CA VAL A 68 -7.67 -16.03 4.67
C VAL A 68 -8.55 -16.68 5.75
N GLU A 69 -8.01 -17.63 6.51
CA GLU A 69 -8.73 -18.34 7.58
C GLU A 69 -8.74 -17.60 8.93
N ASP A 70 -7.91 -16.56 9.12
CA ASP A 70 -7.89 -15.77 10.35
C ASP A 70 -9.01 -14.71 10.34
N VAL A 71 -10.15 -15.07 10.93
CA VAL A 71 -11.31 -14.18 11.06
C VAL A 71 -10.99 -12.89 11.79
N ALA A 72 -10.12 -12.92 12.81
CA ALA A 72 -9.77 -11.73 13.58
C ALA A 72 -8.98 -10.75 12.70
N LEU A 73 -8.00 -11.26 11.95
CA LEU A 73 -7.24 -10.45 11.01
C LEU A 73 -8.13 -9.84 9.92
N GLN A 74 -9.07 -10.61 9.36
CA GLN A 74 -10.02 -10.11 8.36
C GLN A 74 -10.94 -9.01 8.91
N ILE A 75 -11.37 -9.12 10.18
CA ILE A 75 -12.11 -8.05 10.87
C ILE A 75 -11.24 -6.79 10.94
N HIS A 76 -9.99 -6.90 11.37
CA HIS A 76 -9.09 -5.76 11.44
C HIS A 76 -8.85 -5.09 10.09
N PHE A 77 -8.62 -5.87 9.04
CA PHE A 77 -8.50 -5.34 7.67
C PHE A 77 -9.75 -4.59 7.24
N THR A 78 -10.93 -5.14 7.54
CA THR A 78 -12.21 -4.48 7.22
C THR A 78 -12.35 -3.14 7.94
N LEU A 79 -12.00 -3.10 9.23
CA LEU A 79 -12.06 -1.87 10.03
C LEU A 79 -11.08 -0.81 9.55
N ILE A 80 -9.82 -1.19 9.29
CA ILE A 80 -8.78 -0.28 8.77
C ILE A 80 -9.18 0.24 7.39
N GLN A 81 -9.67 -0.64 6.51
CA GLN A 81 -10.14 -0.24 5.19
C GLN A 81 -11.28 0.77 5.27
N ALA A 82 -12.30 0.53 6.10
CA ALA A 82 -13.40 1.46 6.29
C ALA A 82 -12.89 2.83 6.76
N PHE A 83 -12.02 2.83 7.78
CA PHE A 83 -11.44 4.05 8.32
C PHE A 83 -10.63 4.83 7.28
N CYS A 84 -9.72 4.17 6.54
CA CYS A 84 -8.91 4.82 5.52
C CYS A 84 -9.77 5.39 4.39
N CYS A 85 -10.81 4.66 3.95
CA CYS A 85 -11.73 5.14 2.92
C CYS A 85 -12.54 6.37 3.38
N GLU A 86 -13.01 6.38 4.63
CA GLU A 86 -13.76 7.51 5.20
C GLU A 86 -12.91 8.77 5.39
N ASN A 87 -11.61 8.60 5.66
CA ASN A 87 -10.66 9.70 5.87
C ASN A 87 -9.82 10.04 4.63
N ASP A 88 -10.19 9.54 3.45
CA ASP A 88 -9.49 9.78 2.18
C ASP A 88 -7.99 9.39 2.19
N ILE A 89 -7.61 8.45 3.06
CA ILE A 89 -6.26 7.88 3.09
C ILE A 89 -6.13 6.88 1.95
N ASN A 90 -5.08 7.01 1.13
CA ASN A 90 -4.79 6.03 0.09
C ASN A 90 -4.49 4.67 0.74
N ILE A 91 -5.22 3.64 0.30
CA ILE A 91 -5.08 2.28 0.81
C ILE A 91 -4.94 1.32 -0.36
N LEU A 92 -4.08 0.32 -0.22
CA LEU A 92 -3.91 -0.75 -1.20
C LEU A 92 -3.54 -2.07 -0.54
N ARG A 93 -3.74 -3.17 -1.27
CA ARG A 93 -3.30 -4.51 -0.89
C ARG A 93 -1.99 -4.86 -1.57
N VAL A 94 -1.10 -5.51 -0.82
CA VAL A 94 0.18 -5.99 -1.35
C VAL A 94 0.20 -7.50 -1.34
N SER A 95 0.50 -8.09 -2.49
CA SER A 95 0.92 -9.49 -2.59
C SER A 95 2.45 -9.57 -2.64
N ASN A 96 3.02 -10.71 -2.24
CA ASN A 96 4.45 -10.94 -2.01
C ASN A 96 4.96 -10.37 -0.66
N MET A 97 4.48 -10.95 0.44
CA MET A 97 4.92 -10.59 1.80
C MET A 97 6.42 -10.86 2.03
N ARG A 98 7.01 -11.81 1.31
CA ARG A 98 8.46 -12.07 1.36
C ARG A 98 9.26 -10.83 0.94
N ARG A 99 8.91 -10.23 -0.22
CA ARG A 99 9.55 -8.99 -0.67
C ARG A 99 9.31 -7.84 0.30
N LEU A 100 8.10 -7.69 0.81
CA LEU A 100 7.78 -6.66 1.80
C LEU A 100 8.67 -6.79 3.05
N ALA A 101 8.88 -8.02 3.53
CA ALA A 101 9.75 -8.31 4.66
C ALA A 101 11.21 -7.95 4.39
N GLU A 102 11.71 -8.21 3.19
CA GLU A 102 13.07 -7.83 2.78
C GLU A 102 13.25 -6.31 2.82
N ILE A 103 12.30 -5.56 2.27
CA ILE A 103 12.34 -4.09 2.23
C ILE A 103 12.30 -3.51 3.66
N LEU A 104 11.44 -4.04 4.52
CA LEU A 104 11.25 -3.55 5.89
C LEU A 104 12.32 -4.06 6.88
N GLY A 105 13.25 -4.92 6.43
CA GLY A 105 14.27 -5.52 7.29
C GLY A 105 13.72 -6.52 8.31
N GLY A 106 12.56 -7.14 7.99
CA GLY A 106 11.77 -8.02 8.85
C GLY A 106 12.39 -9.38 9.16
N VAL A 107 13.60 -9.67 8.68
CA VAL A 107 14.31 -10.92 8.98
C VAL A 107 15.49 -10.63 9.92
N LYS A 108 15.19 -10.47 11.21
CA LYS A 108 16.22 -10.62 12.25
C LYS A 108 16.35 -12.10 12.59
N PRO A 109 17.54 -12.73 12.40
CA PRO A 109 17.72 -14.13 12.77
C PRO A 109 17.49 -14.31 14.27
N GLY A 110 16.44 -15.05 14.65
CA GLY A 110 16.09 -15.37 16.04
C GLY A 110 15.06 -14.44 16.72
N GLY A 111 14.42 -13.54 15.98
CA GLY A 111 13.30 -12.73 16.48
C GLY A 111 11.93 -13.39 16.28
N GLU A 112 10.93 -12.92 17.02
CA GLU A 112 9.52 -13.25 16.79
C GLU A 112 9.09 -12.74 15.40
N PRO A 113 8.21 -13.45 14.66
CA PRO A 113 7.73 -12.99 13.37
C PRO A 113 7.09 -11.61 13.53
N MET A 114 7.56 -10.62 12.76
CA MET A 114 6.95 -9.29 12.73
C MET A 114 5.56 -9.38 12.09
N ASP A 115 4.55 -8.82 12.75
CA ASP A 115 3.25 -8.56 12.14
C ASP A 115 3.42 -7.51 11.04
N MET A 116 3.50 -7.98 9.79
CA MET A 116 3.63 -7.12 8.61
C MET A 116 2.32 -7.02 7.84
N HIS A 117 1.20 -7.41 8.46
CA HIS A 117 -0.10 -7.45 7.80
C HIS A 117 -0.68 -6.06 7.53
N CYS A 118 -0.21 -5.04 8.25
CA CYS A 118 -0.51 -3.65 7.96
C CYS A 118 0.76 -2.79 8.03
N VAL A 119 0.93 -1.90 7.06
CA VAL A 119 2.03 -0.93 7.05
C VAL A 119 1.46 0.45 6.76
N LEU A 120 1.76 1.43 7.61
CA LEU A 120 1.43 2.82 7.35
C LEU A 120 2.68 3.58 6.99
N VAL A 121 2.50 4.48 6.03
CA VAL A 121 3.49 5.45 5.60
C VAL A 121 2.96 6.82 6.01
N THR A 122 3.78 7.57 6.74
CA THR A 122 3.42 8.89 7.30
C THR A 122 4.25 9.99 6.71
N ASN A 123 3.79 11.23 6.82
CA ASN A 123 4.56 12.38 6.36
C ASN A 123 5.74 12.64 7.34
N PRO A 124 6.98 12.85 6.87
CA PRO A 124 8.08 13.33 7.69
C PRO A 124 7.71 14.67 8.34
N GLN A 125 7.93 14.74 9.66
CA GLN A 125 7.48 15.80 10.58
C GLN A 125 7.90 17.25 10.22
N LEU A 126 8.76 17.45 9.22
CA LEU A 126 9.38 18.75 8.92
C LEU A 126 9.12 19.27 7.50
N THR A 127 8.60 18.46 6.57
CA THR A 127 8.35 18.87 5.18
C THR A 127 7.21 18.08 4.56
N THR A 128 6.47 18.67 3.62
CA THR A 128 5.60 17.90 2.73
C THR A 128 6.46 16.95 1.91
N TRP A 129 6.25 15.64 2.08
CA TRP A 129 6.99 14.65 1.32
C TRP A 129 6.60 14.68 -0.15
N LYS A 130 7.50 15.24 -0.95
CA LYS A 130 7.37 15.37 -2.40
C LYS A 130 8.18 14.29 -3.09
N ASP A 131 7.83 13.03 -2.81
CA ASP A 131 8.43 11.90 -3.50
C ASP A 131 7.66 11.63 -4.81
N PRO A 132 8.33 11.64 -5.98
CA PRO A 132 7.70 11.27 -7.24
C PRO A 132 7.14 9.83 -7.20
N ALA A 133 7.78 8.92 -6.48
CA ALA A 133 7.32 7.54 -6.32
C ALA A 133 5.99 7.50 -5.52
N LEU A 134 5.91 8.23 -4.41
CA LEU A 134 4.68 8.36 -3.61
C LEU A 134 3.55 8.99 -4.44
N SER A 135 3.86 10.03 -5.21
CA SER A 135 2.88 10.70 -6.08
C SER A 135 2.30 9.73 -7.12
N LYS A 136 3.13 8.82 -7.63
CA LYS A 136 2.71 7.80 -8.60
C LYS A 136 1.80 6.74 -7.97
N VAL A 137 2.13 6.27 -6.76
CA VAL A 137 1.29 5.33 -6.01
C VAL A 137 -0.06 5.97 -5.64
N ASN A 138 -0.04 7.22 -5.17
CA ASN A 138 -1.26 7.96 -4.86
C ASN A 138 -2.15 8.16 -6.10
N LEU A 139 -1.55 8.46 -7.25
CA LEU A 139 -2.28 8.56 -8.51
C LEU A 139 -2.91 7.22 -8.90
N PHE A 140 -2.17 6.11 -8.73
CA PHE A 140 -2.70 4.77 -8.96
C PHE A 140 -3.92 4.46 -8.07
N CYS A 141 -3.82 4.72 -6.76
CA CYS A 141 -4.96 4.55 -5.84
C CYS A 141 -6.18 5.38 -6.26
N ARG A 142 -5.95 6.64 -6.68
CA ARG A 142 -7.03 7.53 -7.14
C ARG A 142 -7.67 7.05 -8.43
N ASP A 143 -6.88 6.63 -9.41
CA ASP A 143 -7.37 6.09 -10.69
C ASP A 143 -8.17 4.80 -10.46
N SER A 144 -7.68 3.91 -9.59
CA SER A 144 -8.41 2.70 -9.20
C SER A 144 -9.76 3.01 -8.53
N ARG A 145 -9.81 4.03 -7.67
CA ARG A 145 -11.05 4.47 -7.01
C ARG A 145 -12.11 4.94 -8.02
N ILE A 146 -11.70 5.59 -9.12
CA ILE A 146 -12.60 6.00 -10.21
C ILE A 146 -13.21 4.78 -10.92
N LEU A 147 -12.53 3.63 -10.87
CA LEU A 147 -12.97 2.36 -11.45
C LEU A 147 -13.65 1.44 -10.40
N ASP A 148 -14.16 2.00 -9.30
CA ASP A 148 -14.76 1.27 -8.17
C ASP A 148 -13.84 0.24 -7.48
N GLN A 149 -12.54 0.32 -7.72
CA GLN A 149 -11.51 -0.49 -7.04
C GLN A 149 -10.97 0.28 -5.84
N TRP A 150 -11.72 0.25 -4.73
CA TRP A 150 -11.40 1.01 -3.50
C TRP A 150 -10.08 0.61 -2.83
N VAL A 151 -9.73 -0.67 -2.89
CA VAL A 151 -8.46 -1.19 -2.38
C VAL A 151 -7.77 -1.96 -3.50
N PRO A 152 -7.03 -1.26 -4.39
CA PRO A 152 -6.34 -1.93 -5.48
C PRO A 152 -5.25 -2.86 -4.95
N ILE A 153 -4.88 -3.86 -5.75
CA ILE A 153 -3.85 -4.84 -5.40
C ILE A 153 -2.59 -4.54 -6.22
N ILE A 154 -1.44 -4.55 -5.55
CA ILE A 154 -0.11 -4.46 -6.17
C ILE A 154 0.67 -5.71 -5.78
N ASN A 155 1.34 -6.32 -6.75
CA ASN A 155 2.32 -7.36 -6.49
C ASN A 155 3.72 -6.74 -6.45
N LEU A 156 4.44 -6.89 -5.34
CA LEU A 156 5.82 -6.43 -5.27
C LEU A 156 6.73 -7.33 -6.13
N PRO A 157 7.72 -6.74 -6.82
CA PRO A 157 8.64 -7.51 -7.66
C PRO A 157 9.47 -8.48 -6.81
N ASP A 158 9.97 -9.56 -7.42
CA ASP A 158 10.97 -10.43 -6.78
C ASP A 158 12.32 -9.71 -6.60
#